data_AF-A0A7V1LG45-F1
#
_entry.id   AF-A0A7V1LG45-F1
#
_cell.length_a   1.000
_cell.length_b   1.000
_cell.length_c   1.000
_cell.angle_alpha   90.00
_cell.angle_beta   90.00
_cell.angle_gamma   90.00
#
_symmetry.space_group_name_H-M   'P 1'
#
loop_
_entity.id
_entity.type
_entity.pdbx_description
1 polymer ?
#
loop_
_entity_poly.entity_id
_entity_poly.type
_entity_poly.pdbx_seq_one_letter_code
_entity_poly.pdbx_strand_id
1 'polypeptide(L)'
;MQKIINPKRINWREFTARPNFNFKELDNTVDKVFNAIKENGDEALKQYTLLYDKAVINDFRIYNNELIEAEKNISTELKNAINLAKDNIEKFHLSQKLRKEIIETSNGVECWQESRPIEKIGLYIPGGSAPLFSTVLMLGVPAVIAGCKEIVLCTPPNENGNIHPAILYTANLIGIKTVFKVGGIQAIAAMTFGTETVPKVYKIFGPGNRFVTAAKQTASILGVAIDMPAGPSELLMLTDK
;
A
#
# COMPACT_ATOMS: atom_id res chain seq x y z
N MET A 1 -9.35 28.83 9.71
CA MET A 1 -10.31 28.22 8.77
C MET A 1 -11.00 29.32 7.98
N GLN A 2 -10.91 29.31 6.65
CA GLN A 2 -11.56 30.29 5.78
C GLN A 2 -13.07 30.06 5.79
N LYS A 3 -13.87 31.12 5.93
CA LYS A 3 -15.33 31.07 5.85
C LYS A 3 -15.78 31.63 4.51
N ILE A 4 -16.64 30.90 3.81
CA ILE A 4 -17.16 31.30 2.50
C ILE A 4 -18.68 31.25 2.59
N ILE A 5 -19.34 32.40 2.43
CA ILE A 5 -20.79 32.54 2.59
C ILE A 5 -21.40 32.74 1.20
N ASN A 6 -22.27 31.82 0.79
CA ASN A 6 -23.03 31.89 -0.48
C ASN A 6 -22.17 32.29 -1.69
N PRO A 7 -21.07 31.57 -2.00
CA PRO A 7 -20.16 31.97 -3.07
C PRO A 7 -20.84 31.87 -4.44
N LYS A 8 -20.56 32.85 -5.31
CA LYS A 8 -20.98 32.78 -6.72
C LYS A 8 -20.32 31.59 -7.41
N ARG A 9 -21.03 30.94 -8.33
CA ARG A 9 -20.56 29.74 -9.06
C ARG A 9 -19.21 29.95 -9.77
N ILE A 10 -18.93 31.18 -10.22
CA ILE A 10 -17.66 31.54 -10.86
C ILE A 10 -16.44 31.30 -9.95
N ASN A 11 -16.63 31.38 -8.62
CA ASN A 11 -15.56 31.21 -7.63
C ASN A 11 -15.40 29.76 -7.15
N TRP A 12 -16.31 28.84 -7.52
CA TRP A 12 -16.27 27.48 -6.97
C TRP A 12 -14.98 26.72 -7.30
N ARG A 13 -14.41 26.94 -8.49
CA ARG A 13 -13.15 26.30 -8.90
C ARG A 13 -11.97 26.66 -8.00
N GLU A 14 -11.94 27.88 -7.50
CA GLU A 14 -10.90 28.34 -6.58
C GLU A 14 -11.05 27.64 -5.22
N PHE A 15 -12.28 27.50 -4.73
CA PHE A 15 -12.57 26.89 -3.44
C PHE A 15 -12.46 25.36 -3.43
N THR A 16 -12.63 24.72 -4.58
CA THR A 16 -12.42 23.27 -4.74
C THR A 16 -11.01 22.92 -5.20
N ALA A 17 -10.15 23.91 -5.44
CA ALA A 17 -8.77 23.68 -5.79
C ALA A 17 -8.03 22.99 -4.64
N ARG A 18 -7.34 21.89 -4.96
CA ARG A 18 -6.46 21.23 -4.01
C ARG A 18 -5.15 22.02 -3.89
N PRO A 19 -4.45 21.94 -2.74
CA PRO A 19 -3.07 22.40 -2.66
C PRO A 19 -2.25 21.73 -3.78
N ASN A 20 -1.79 22.52 -4.75
CA ASN A 20 -1.02 22.01 -5.88
C ASN A 20 0.37 21.61 -5.38
N PHE A 21 0.66 20.31 -5.44
CA PHE A 21 2.01 19.81 -5.22
C PHE A 21 2.72 19.69 -6.57
N ASN A 22 3.87 20.36 -6.71
CA ASN A 22 4.69 20.24 -7.89
C ASN A 22 5.49 18.94 -7.84
N PHE A 23 4.93 17.87 -8.42
CA PHE A 23 5.59 16.56 -8.47
C PHE A 23 6.94 16.61 -9.22
N LYS A 24 7.14 17.56 -10.16
CA LYS A 24 8.41 17.71 -10.90
C LYS A 24 9.62 17.99 -10.01
N GLU A 25 9.42 18.60 -8.85
CA GLU A 25 10.50 18.84 -7.89
C GLU A 25 10.96 17.55 -7.21
N LEU A 26 10.10 16.52 -7.20
CA LEU A 26 10.39 15.21 -6.61
C LEU A 26 11.03 14.25 -7.62
N ASP A 27 10.82 14.43 -8.92
CA ASP A 27 11.28 13.53 -9.99
C ASP A 27 12.76 13.20 -9.86
N ASN A 28 13.64 14.21 -9.74
CA ASN A 28 15.08 13.99 -9.61
C ASN A 28 15.46 13.17 -8.37
N THR A 29 14.71 13.32 -7.26
CA THR A 29 14.96 12.52 -6.05
C THR A 29 14.49 11.08 -6.26
N VAL A 30 13.31 10.90 -6.84
CA VAL A 30 12.75 9.57 -7.14
C VAL A 30 13.62 8.82 -8.13
N ASP A 31 14.02 9.46 -9.22
CA ASP A 31 14.87 8.88 -10.27
C ASP A 31 16.22 8.42 -9.71
N LYS A 32 16.85 9.24 -8.86
CA LYS A 32 18.12 8.88 -8.20
C LYS A 32 17.96 7.61 -7.37
N VAL A 33 16.93 7.53 -6.53
CA VAL A 33 16.67 6.36 -5.69
C VAL A 33 16.33 5.15 -6.56
N PHE A 34 15.48 5.31 -7.59
CA PHE A 34 15.12 4.23 -8.50
C PHE A 34 16.33 3.65 -9.22
N ASN A 35 17.20 4.50 -9.76
CA ASN A 35 18.42 4.05 -10.43
C ASN A 35 19.37 3.35 -9.46
N ALA A 36 19.58 3.90 -8.27
CA ALA A 36 20.44 3.28 -7.25
C ALA A 36 19.94 1.89 -6.85
N ILE A 37 18.63 1.71 -6.67
CA ILE A 37 18.02 0.40 -6.34
C ILE A 37 18.11 -0.56 -7.51
N LYS A 38 17.90 -0.09 -8.73
CA LYS A 38 18.03 -0.92 -9.94
C LYS A 38 19.47 -1.42 -10.16
N GLU A 39 20.46 -0.59 -9.86
CA GLU A 39 21.88 -0.90 -10.08
C GLU A 39 22.50 -1.69 -8.92
N ASN A 40 22.11 -1.39 -7.68
CA ASN A 40 22.80 -1.90 -6.48
C ASN A 40 21.91 -2.70 -5.52
N GLY A 41 20.65 -2.95 -5.86
CA GLY A 41 19.77 -3.86 -5.12
C GLY A 41 19.68 -3.57 -3.62
N ASP A 42 19.86 -4.61 -2.81
CA ASP A 42 19.79 -4.56 -1.35
C ASP A 42 20.83 -3.62 -0.71
N GLU A 43 21.97 -3.38 -1.37
CA GLU A 43 22.98 -2.45 -0.84
C GLU A 43 22.44 -1.02 -0.84
N ALA A 44 21.80 -0.59 -1.93
CA ALA A 44 21.12 0.70 -1.97
C ALA A 44 19.93 0.75 -1.00
N LEU A 45 19.20 -0.36 -0.79
CA LEU A 45 18.15 -0.42 0.24
C LEU A 45 18.71 -0.11 1.63
N LYS A 46 19.85 -0.70 2.01
CA LYS A 46 20.47 -0.46 3.32
C LYS A 46 20.84 1.00 3.51
N GLN A 47 21.43 1.61 2.48
CA GLN A 47 21.84 3.01 2.52
C GLN A 47 20.64 3.95 2.67
N TYR A 48 19.55 3.74 1.92
CA TYR A 48 18.37 4.59 2.02
C TYR A 48 17.54 4.36 3.29
N THR A 49 17.47 3.12 3.79
CA THR A 49 16.86 2.85 5.10
C THR A 49 17.64 3.49 6.23
N LEU A 50 18.98 3.44 6.21
CA LEU A 50 19.80 4.18 7.17
C LEU A 50 19.60 5.70 7.04
N LEU A 51 19.55 6.23 5.82
CA LEU A 51 19.41 7.67 5.59
C LEU A 51 18.06 8.23 6.05
N TYR A 52 16.96 7.54 5.73
CA TYR A 52 15.61 8.06 5.93
C TYR A 52 14.94 7.54 7.21
N ASP A 53 15.14 6.27 7.54
CA ASP A 53 14.54 5.62 8.70
C ASP A 53 15.50 5.59 9.92
N LYS A 54 16.76 6.00 9.74
CA LYS A 54 17.85 5.96 10.74
C LYS A 54 18.08 4.57 11.33
N ALA A 55 17.66 3.54 10.62
CA ALA A 55 17.73 2.15 11.06
C ALA A 55 18.87 1.43 10.34
N VAL A 56 19.72 0.74 11.11
CA VAL A 56 20.70 -0.20 10.55
C VAL A 56 20.01 -1.55 10.40
N ILE A 57 19.73 -1.94 9.16
CA ILE A 57 19.07 -3.21 8.84
C ILE A 57 20.06 -4.16 8.18
N ASN A 58 20.30 -5.31 8.82
CA ASN A 58 21.09 -6.39 8.24
C ASN A 58 20.25 -7.35 7.40
N ASP A 59 19.04 -7.64 7.89
CA ASP A 59 18.05 -8.47 7.20
C ASP A 59 16.72 -7.72 7.12
N PHE A 60 16.29 -7.45 5.89
CA PHE A 60 15.02 -6.79 5.63
C PHE A 60 13.83 -7.69 5.89
N ARG A 61 14.00 -9.01 5.76
CA ARG A 61 12.90 -9.96 5.86
C ARG A 61 12.47 -10.12 7.31
N ILE A 62 11.16 -10.07 7.51
CA ILE A 62 10.54 -10.55 8.75
C ILE A 62 10.27 -12.05 8.58
N TYR A 63 10.74 -12.85 9.52
CA TYR A 63 10.49 -14.29 9.51
C TYR A 63 9.23 -14.67 10.30
N ASN A 64 8.75 -15.89 10.08
CA ASN A 64 7.49 -16.37 10.65
C ASN A 64 7.48 -16.37 12.18
N ASN A 65 8.63 -16.57 12.83
CA ASN A 65 8.77 -16.44 14.28
C ASN A 65 8.50 -15.00 14.75
N GLU A 66 9.06 -13.98 14.09
CA GLU A 66 8.79 -12.57 14.42
C GLU A 66 7.30 -12.21 14.25
N LEU A 67 6.65 -12.75 13.21
CA LEU A 67 5.20 -12.59 12.99
C LEU A 67 4.35 -13.20 14.13
N ILE A 68 4.72 -14.40 14.59
CA ILE A 68 4.03 -15.09 15.68
C ILE A 68 4.28 -14.37 17.02
N GLU A 69 5.51 -13.92 17.26
CA GLU A 69 5.86 -13.23 18.51
C GLU A 69 5.20 -11.86 18.64
N ALA A 70 4.91 -11.19 17.53
CA ALA A 70 4.19 -9.92 17.54
C ALA A 70 2.85 -10.01 18.26
N GLU A 71 2.18 -11.17 18.21
CA GLU A 71 0.92 -11.41 18.89
C GLU A 71 1.00 -11.22 20.41
N LYS A 72 2.14 -11.54 21.03
CA LYS A 72 2.35 -11.42 22.48
C LYS A 72 2.36 -9.97 22.95
N ASN A 73 2.63 -9.04 22.03
CA ASN A 73 2.76 -7.62 22.29
C ASN A 73 1.47 -6.82 21.96
N ILE A 74 0.34 -7.50 21.76
CA ILE A 74 -0.95 -6.89 21.44
C ILE A 74 -1.98 -7.28 22.51
N SER A 75 -2.68 -6.29 23.05
CA SER A 75 -3.74 -6.52 24.05
C SER A 75 -4.90 -7.31 23.43
N THR A 76 -5.58 -8.12 24.24
CA THR A 76 -6.76 -8.88 23.81
C THR A 76 -7.84 -7.97 23.25
N GLU A 77 -8.04 -6.78 23.83
CA GLU A 77 -8.98 -5.78 23.34
C GLU A 77 -8.64 -5.34 21.90
N LEU A 78 -7.37 -5.03 21.63
CA LEU A 78 -6.94 -4.64 20.29
C LEU A 78 -7.04 -5.80 19.30
N LYS A 79 -6.73 -7.04 19.71
CA LYS A 79 -6.96 -8.23 18.87
C LYS A 79 -8.44 -8.37 18.49
N ASN A 80 -9.34 -8.21 19.45
CA ASN A 80 -10.78 -8.31 19.21
C ASN A 80 -11.25 -7.22 18.24
N ALA A 81 -10.76 -5.98 18.39
CA ALA A 81 -11.07 -4.89 17.47
C ALA A 81 -10.55 -5.15 16.04
N ILE A 82 -9.33 -5.69 15.90
CA ILE A 82 -8.75 -6.04 14.61
C ILE A 82 -9.55 -7.16 13.94
N ASN A 83 -9.95 -8.19 14.67
CA ASN A 83 -10.77 -9.29 14.14
C ASN A 83 -12.15 -8.79 13.68
N LEU A 84 -12.81 -7.95 14.50
CA LEU A 84 -14.09 -7.34 14.11
C LEU A 84 -13.96 -6.51 12.82
N ALA A 85 -12.90 -5.70 12.71
CA ALA A 85 -12.64 -4.92 11.50
C ALA A 85 -12.38 -5.83 10.29
N LYS A 86 -11.55 -6.86 10.45
CA LYS A 86 -11.26 -7.86 9.42
C LYS A 86 -12.55 -8.52 8.91
N ASP A 87 -13.40 -9.02 9.80
CA ASP A 87 -14.63 -9.72 9.43
C ASP A 87 -15.61 -8.83 8.65
N ASN A 88 -15.73 -7.56 9.05
CA ASN A 88 -16.55 -6.58 8.34
C ASN A 88 -15.98 -6.27 6.93
N ILE A 89 -14.66 -6.07 6.83
CA ILE A 89 -13.98 -5.81 5.55
C ILE A 89 -14.11 -7.03 4.63
N GLU A 90 -13.90 -8.24 5.16
CA GLU A 90 -14.01 -9.49 4.42
C GLU A 90 -15.43 -9.71 3.90
N LYS A 91 -16.45 -9.53 4.74
CA LYS A 91 -17.86 -9.62 4.34
C LYS A 91 -18.19 -8.68 3.19
N PHE A 92 -17.73 -7.43 3.26
CA PHE A 92 -17.99 -6.45 2.20
C PHE A 92 -17.28 -6.83 0.88
N HIS A 93 -15.99 -7.17 0.92
CA HIS A 93 -15.24 -7.51 -0.30
C HIS A 93 -15.67 -8.85 -0.92
N LEU A 94 -16.11 -9.82 -0.12
CA LEU A 94 -16.69 -11.06 -0.63
C LEU A 94 -17.98 -10.81 -1.43
N SER A 95 -18.78 -9.82 -1.04
CA SER A 95 -20.02 -9.46 -1.75
C SER A 95 -19.78 -8.93 -3.18
N GLN A 96 -18.54 -8.52 -3.49
CA GLN A 96 -18.15 -7.97 -4.79
C GLN A 96 -17.73 -9.06 -5.81
N LYS A 97 -17.70 -10.35 -5.42
CA LYS A 97 -17.36 -11.44 -6.35
C LYS A 97 -18.39 -11.54 -7.48
N LEU A 98 -17.95 -11.28 -8.71
CA LEU A 98 -18.77 -11.47 -9.91
C LEU A 98 -18.99 -12.97 -10.18
N ARG A 99 -20.21 -13.32 -10.56
CA ARG A 99 -20.54 -14.67 -11.04
C ARG A 99 -20.26 -14.73 -12.54
N LYS A 100 -19.76 -15.87 -13.02
CA LYS A 100 -19.63 -16.13 -14.46
C LYS A 100 -21.03 -16.14 -15.08
N GLU A 101 -21.25 -15.27 -16.05
CA GLU A 101 -22.46 -15.18 -16.85
C GLU A 101 -22.10 -15.41 -18.31
N ILE A 102 -22.75 -16.37 -18.95
CA ILE A 102 -22.57 -16.69 -20.37
C ILE A 102 -23.70 -16.02 -21.14
N ILE A 103 -23.35 -15.21 -22.13
CA ILE A 103 -24.28 -14.45 -22.95
C ILE A 103 -24.12 -14.89 -24.40
N GLU A 104 -25.18 -15.39 -25.00
CA GLU A 104 -25.25 -15.64 -26.44
C GLU A 104 -25.53 -14.30 -27.15
N THR A 105 -24.53 -13.79 -27.86
CA THR A 105 -24.63 -12.47 -28.54
C THR A 105 -25.26 -12.55 -29.91
N SER A 106 -25.13 -13.71 -30.56
CA SER A 106 -25.79 -14.10 -31.80
C SER A 106 -25.84 -15.63 -31.85
N ASN A 107 -26.70 -16.20 -32.70
CA ASN A 107 -26.93 -17.65 -32.76
C ASN A 107 -25.60 -18.44 -32.85
N GLY A 108 -25.29 -19.21 -31.81
CA GLY A 108 -24.08 -20.02 -31.69
C GLY A 108 -22.82 -19.29 -31.19
N VAL A 109 -22.91 -18.01 -30.78
CA VAL A 109 -21.76 -17.21 -30.31
C VAL A 109 -21.93 -16.81 -28.84
N GLU A 110 -21.27 -17.57 -27.97
CA GLU A 110 -21.25 -17.35 -26.53
C GLU A 110 -20.05 -16.48 -26.09
N CYS A 111 -20.32 -15.47 -25.28
CA CYS A 111 -19.34 -14.59 -24.68
C CYS A 111 -19.48 -14.63 -23.15
N TRP A 112 -18.36 -14.59 -22.43
CA TRP A 112 -18.34 -14.44 -20.97
C TRP A 112 -17.09 -13.69 -20.51
N GLN A 113 -17.11 -13.23 -19.27
CA GLN A 113 -15.95 -12.69 -18.59
C GLN A 113 -15.61 -13.52 -17.35
N GLU A 114 -14.33 -13.65 -17.05
CA GLU A 114 -13.88 -14.32 -15.84
C GLU A 114 -12.74 -13.53 -15.19
N SER A 115 -12.83 -13.32 -13.88
CA SER A 115 -11.79 -12.64 -13.11
C SER A 115 -10.62 -13.59 -12.82
N ARG A 116 -9.40 -13.07 -12.97
CA ARG A 116 -8.16 -13.75 -12.58
C ARG A 116 -7.37 -12.86 -11.63
N PRO A 117 -6.82 -13.40 -10.52
CA PRO A 117 -5.99 -12.61 -9.63
C PRO A 117 -4.71 -12.16 -10.32
N ILE A 118 -4.24 -10.98 -9.94
CA ILE A 118 -2.86 -10.59 -10.21
C ILE A 118 -1.98 -11.47 -9.33
N GLU A 119 -1.04 -12.20 -9.94
CA GLU A 119 -0.29 -13.23 -9.23
C GLU A 119 0.59 -12.67 -8.11
N LYS A 120 1.30 -11.56 -8.39
CA LYS A 120 2.23 -10.91 -7.46
C LYS A 120 1.83 -9.46 -7.22
N ILE A 121 1.55 -9.11 -5.96
CA ILE A 121 1.21 -7.73 -5.59
C ILE A 121 2.10 -7.22 -4.46
N GLY A 122 2.35 -5.92 -4.47
CA GLY A 122 3.07 -5.20 -3.42
C GLY A 122 2.12 -4.32 -2.63
N LEU A 123 2.20 -4.37 -1.30
CA LEU A 123 1.42 -3.59 -0.36
C LEU A 123 2.38 -2.68 0.40
N TYR A 124 2.31 -1.39 0.14
CA TYR A 124 3.02 -0.39 0.93
C TYR A 124 2.18 0.03 2.13
N ILE A 125 2.72 -0.17 3.33
CA ILE A 125 2.08 0.21 4.59
C ILE A 125 2.91 1.33 5.21
N PRO A 126 2.41 2.58 5.26
CA PRO A 126 3.14 3.67 5.89
C PRO A 126 3.43 3.35 7.36
N GLY A 127 4.66 3.66 7.78
CA GLY A 127 5.02 3.73 9.19
C GLY A 127 5.24 5.17 9.65
N GLY A 128 5.77 5.34 10.86
CA GLY A 128 5.98 6.64 11.50
C GLY A 128 5.42 6.67 12.93
N SER A 129 4.81 7.80 13.31
CA SER A 129 4.31 8.03 14.67
C SER A 129 3.09 7.17 15.05
N ALA A 130 2.32 6.66 14.08
CA ALA A 130 1.17 5.81 14.31
C ALA A 130 1.23 4.56 13.41
N PRO A 131 1.03 3.35 13.95
CA PRO A 131 1.02 2.12 13.17
C PRO A 131 -0.29 1.98 12.39
N LEU A 132 -0.22 2.04 11.05
CA LEU A 132 -1.41 1.91 10.18
C LEU A 132 -1.75 0.45 9.87
N PHE A 133 -1.99 -0.36 10.91
CA PHE A 133 -2.40 -1.75 10.74
C PHE A 133 -3.79 -1.89 10.06
N SER A 134 -4.63 -0.86 10.11
CA SER A 134 -5.89 -0.81 9.34
C SER A 134 -5.65 -0.85 7.82
N THR A 135 -4.57 -0.25 7.32
CA THR A 135 -4.18 -0.32 5.90
C THR A 135 -3.81 -1.75 5.51
N VAL A 136 -3.21 -2.52 6.42
CA VAL A 136 -2.92 -3.95 6.17
C VAL A 136 -4.22 -4.72 5.90
N LEU A 137 -5.26 -4.48 6.70
CA LEU A 137 -6.58 -5.09 6.46
C LEU A 137 -7.19 -4.66 5.12
N MET A 138 -7.22 -3.34 4.86
CA MET A 138 -7.87 -2.78 3.67
C MET A 138 -7.23 -3.22 2.35
N LEU A 139 -5.93 -3.53 2.36
CA LEU A 139 -5.22 -4.00 1.17
C LEU A 139 -5.10 -5.52 1.12
N GLY A 140 -4.80 -6.14 2.25
CA GLY A 140 -4.50 -7.57 2.31
C GLY A 140 -5.73 -8.46 2.24
N VAL A 141 -6.83 -8.09 2.91
CA VAL A 141 -8.08 -8.88 2.88
C VAL A 141 -8.61 -9.07 1.45
N PRO A 142 -8.81 -8.00 0.63
CA PRO A 142 -9.22 -8.19 -0.76
C PRO A 142 -8.20 -8.95 -1.62
N ALA A 143 -6.90 -8.80 -1.36
CA ALA A 143 -5.87 -9.53 -2.08
C ALA A 143 -5.96 -11.05 -1.86
N VAL A 144 -6.20 -11.46 -0.62
CA VAL A 144 -6.42 -12.87 -0.25
C VAL A 144 -7.72 -13.39 -0.86
N ILE A 145 -8.80 -12.62 -0.77
CA ILE A 145 -10.11 -12.98 -1.36
C ILE A 145 -10.01 -13.18 -2.89
N ALA A 146 -9.23 -12.35 -3.57
CA ALA A 146 -8.98 -12.43 -4.99
C ALA A 146 -8.16 -13.69 -5.37
N GLY A 147 -7.33 -14.21 -4.44
CA GLY A 147 -6.44 -15.34 -4.67
C GLY A 147 -5.07 -14.95 -5.24
N CYS A 148 -4.56 -13.76 -4.88
CA CYS A 148 -3.18 -13.37 -5.23
C CYS A 148 -2.20 -14.35 -4.58
N LYS A 149 -1.26 -14.91 -5.35
CA LYS A 149 -0.37 -15.98 -4.86
C LYS A 149 0.78 -15.43 -4.01
N GLU A 150 1.31 -14.29 -4.39
CA GLU A 150 2.43 -13.64 -3.72
C GLU A 150 2.02 -12.22 -3.31
N ILE A 151 1.90 -12.01 -1.99
CA ILE A 151 1.53 -10.73 -1.39
C ILE A 151 2.75 -10.24 -0.62
N VAL A 152 3.43 -9.24 -1.16
CA VAL A 152 4.61 -8.61 -0.60
C VAL A 152 4.18 -7.41 0.21
N LEU A 153 4.58 -7.31 1.48
CA LEU A 153 4.28 -6.15 2.33
C LEU A 153 5.57 -5.44 2.68
N CYS A 154 5.67 -4.16 2.32
CA CYS A 154 6.78 -3.29 2.72
C CYS A 154 6.28 -2.24 3.70
N THR A 155 7.01 -2.09 4.82
CA THR A 155 6.73 -1.06 5.82
C THR A 155 8.03 -0.57 6.45
N PRO A 156 8.23 0.76 6.64
CA PRO A 156 9.47 1.26 7.21
C PRO A 156 9.64 0.80 8.66
N PRO A 157 10.88 0.47 9.07
CA PRO A 157 11.20 0.22 10.46
C PRO A 157 11.25 1.52 11.27
N ASN A 158 11.18 1.40 12.59
CA ASN A 158 11.59 2.48 13.48
C ASN A 158 13.13 2.58 13.56
N GLU A 159 13.65 3.60 14.27
CA GLU A 159 15.10 3.82 14.40
C GLU A 159 15.85 2.61 15.02
N ASN A 160 15.16 1.74 15.76
CA ASN A 160 15.70 0.50 16.33
C ASN A 160 15.63 -0.70 15.37
N GLY A 161 15.18 -0.50 14.13
CA GLY A 161 15.04 -1.56 13.12
C GLY A 161 13.79 -2.44 13.27
N ASN A 162 12.84 -2.06 14.13
CA ASN A 162 11.66 -2.87 14.44
C ASN A 162 10.40 -2.37 13.72
N ILE A 163 9.51 -3.32 13.38
CA ILE A 163 8.15 -3.02 12.90
C ILE A 163 7.19 -3.05 14.07
N HIS A 164 6.19 -2.17 14.04
CA HIS A 164 5.17 -2.15 15.09
C HIS A 164 4.41 -3.50 15.16
N PRO A 165 4.27 -4.13 16.35
CA PRO A 165 3.69 -5.46 16.48
C PRO A 165 2.27 -5.59 15.89
N ALA A 166 1.47 -4.51 15.93
CA ALA A 166 0.12 -4.52 15.37
C ALA A 166 0.09 -4.74 13.85
N ILE A 167 1.10 -4.23 13.11
CA ILE A 167 1.22 -4.46 11.66
C ILE A 167 1.55 -5.94 11.41
N LEU A 168 2.51 -6.49 12.16
CA LEU A 168 2.94 -7.89 12.04
C LEU A 168 1.83 -8.87 12.42
N TYR A 169 1.15 -8.62 13.55
CA TYR A 169 -0.01 -9.40 13.98
C TYR A 169 -1.10 -9.41 12.90
N THR A 170 -1.43 -8.23 12.36
CA THR A 170 -2.48 -8.10 11.34
C THR A 170 -2.09 -8.78 10.03
N ALA A 171 -0.83 -8.66 9.60
CA ALA A 171 -0.32 -9.36 8.41
C ALA A 171 -0.41 -10.88 8.57
N ASN A 172 0.02 -11.40 9.72
CA ASN A 172 -0.06 -12.83 10.04
C ASN A 172 -1.51 -13.32 10.10
N LEU A 173 -2.40 -12.56 10.74
CA LEU A 173 -3.83 -12.88 10.88
C LEU A 173 -4.52 -13.10 9.54
N ILE A 174 -4.15 -12.32 8.51
CA ILE A 174 -4.71 -12.45 7.16
C ILE A 174 -3.86 -13.31 6.22
N GLY A 175 -2.80 -13.96 6.74
CA GLY A 175 -1.98 -14.92 6.01
C GLY A 175 -0.86 -14.34 5.14
N ILE A 176 -0.49 -13.08 5.32
CA ILE A 176 0.64 -12.44 4.62
C ILE A 176 1.94 -12.78 5.34
N LYS A 177 2.82 -13.53 4.67
CA LYS A 177 4.09 -14.02 5.23
C LYS A 177 5.34 -13.36 4.63
N THR A 178 5.20 -12.65 3.52
CA THR A 178 6.30 -11.98 2.83
C THR A 178 6.31 -10.51 3.23
N VAL A 179 7.01 -10.20 4.34
CA VAL A 179 7.04 -8.87 4.94
C VAL A 179 8.49 -8.35 5.00
N PHE A 180 8.69 -7.09 4.62
CA PHE A 180 10.00 -6.44 4.57
C PHE A 180 10.04 -5.10 5.32
N LYS A 181 11.13 -4.89 6.05
CA LYS A 181 11.48 -3.68 6.84
C LYS A 181 12.00 -2.55 5.95
N VAL A 182 11.20 -2.12 4.97
CA VAL A 182 11.58 -1.07 3.99
C VAL A 182 10.41 -0.11 3.76
N GLY A 183 10.67 1.20 3.79
CA GLY A 183 9.68 2.23 3.46
C GLY A 183 10.09 3.15 2.31
N GLY A 184 9.34 4.24 2.14
CA GLY A 184 9.69 5.35 1.25
C GLY A 184 9.74 4.99 -0.25
N ILE A 185 10.54 5.77 -0.97
CA ILE A 185 10.76 5.60 -2.43
C ILE A 185 11.44 4.26 -2.69
N GLN A 186 12.41 3.90 -1.84
CA GLN A 186 13.22 2.70 -1.98
C GLN A 186 12.40 1.41 -1.86
N ALA A 187 11.35 1.37 -1.03
CA ALA A 187 10.40 0.24 -1.01
C ALA A 187 9.65 0.07 -2.33
N ILE A 188 9.17 1.19 -2.91
CA ILE A 188 8.44 1.16 -4.18
C ILE A 188 9.38 0.74 -5.32
N ALA A 189 10.61 1.26 -5.34
CA ALA A 189 11.63 0.87 -6.30
C ALA A 189 11.97 -0.62 -6.19
N ALA A 190 12.15 -1.15 -4.97
CA ALA A 190 12.44 -2.55 -4.73
C ALA A 190 11.30 -3.47 -5.20
N MET A 191 10.04 -3.13 -4.94
CA MET A 191 8.89 -3.87 -5.50
C MET A 191 8.78 -3.72 -7.03
N THR A 192 9.28 -2.62 -7.60
CA THR A 192 9.23 -2.35 -9.05
C THR A 192 10.25 -3.18 -9.83
N PHE A 193 11.49 -3.23 -9.35
CA PHE A 193 12.60 -3.91 -10.03
C PHE A 193 12.84 -5.32 -9.52
N GLY A 194 12.50 -5.59 -8.26
CA GLY A 194 13.05 -6.70 -7.50
C GLY A 194 14.47 -6.38 -7.01
N THR A 195 14.85 -6.99 -5.89
CA THR A 195 16.22 -7.06 -5.38
C THR A 195 16.56 -8.51 -5.02
N GLU A 196 17.73 -8.73 -4.42
CA GLU A 196 18.12 -10.04 -3.91
C GLU A 196 17.14 -10.55 -2.84
N THR A 197 16.60 -9.65 -2.02
CA THR A 197 15.66 -10.00 -0.94
C THR A 197 14.20 -9.68 -1.27
N VAL A 198 13.91 -8.53 -1.89
CA VAL A 198 12.52 -8.08 -2.16
C VAL A 198 12.10 -8.53 -3.56
N PRO A 199 11.08 -9.39 -3.70
CA PRO A 199 10.66 -9.86 -5.01
C PRO A 199 9.93 -8.77 -5.80
N LYS A 200 10.12 -8.77 -7.11
CA LYS A 200 9.38 -7.91 -8.05
C LYS A 200 7.89 -8.28 -8.07
N VAL A 201 7.03 -7.27 -8.11
CA VAL A 201 5.56 -7.43 -8.18
C VAL A 201 4.98 -6.88 -9.48
N TYR A 202 3.73 -7.24 -9.78
CA TYR A 202 3.04 -6.77 -10.98
C TYR A 202 2.15 -5.56 -10.72
N LYS A 203 1.70 -5.38 -9.47
CA LYS A 203 0.91 -4.22 -9.06
C LYS A 203 1.24 -3.78 -7.64
N ILE A 204 1.39 -2.47 -7.43
CA ILE A 204 1.69 -1.86 -6.12
C ILE A 204 0.47 -1.10 -5.61
N PHE A 205 0.10 -1.38 -4.36
CA PHE A 205 -1.01 -0.79 -3.65
C PHE A 205 -0.52 -0.03 -2.42
N GLY A 206 -1.34 0.89 -1.96
CA GLY A 206 -1.24 1.48 -0.64
C GLY A 206 -0.97 2.99 -0.66
N PRO A 207 -1.50 3.70 0.32
CA PRO A 207 -1.30 5.14 0.45
C PRO A 207 0.12 5.45 0.89
N GLY A 208 0.55 6.69 0.75
CA GLY A 208 1.82 7.13 1.27
C GLY A 208 1.94 8.65 1.23
N ASN A 209 3.08 9.16 1.69
CA ASN A 209 3.39 10.56 1.54
C ASN A 209 3.63 10.91 0.06
N ARG A 210 3.84 12.21 -0.23
CA ARG A 210 4.09 12.70 -1.60
C ARG A 210 5.23 11.97 -2.33
N PHE A 211 6.26 11.51 -1.63
CA PHE A 211 7.39 10.80 -2.22
C PHE A 211 7.01 9.38 -2.65
N VAL A 212 6.22 8.67 -1.83
CA VAL A 212 5.68 7.36 -2.18
C VAL A 212 4.72 7.46 -3.36
N THR A 213 3.88 8.49 -3.39
CA THR A 213 2.98 8.74 -4.54
C THR A 213 3.76 9.01 -5.82
N ALA A 214 4.78 9.87 -5.78
CA ALA A 214 5.65 10.14 -6.93
C ALA A 214 6.40 8.88 -7.39
N ALA A 215 6.90 8.08 -6.45
CA ALA A 215 7.53 6.80 -6.72
C ALA A 215 6.58 5.82 -7.41
N LYS A 216 5.32 5.73 -6.96
CA LYS A 216 4.30 4.88 -7.59
C LYS A 216 3.96 5.35 -9.00
N GLN A 217 3.89 6.66 -9.24
CA GLN A 217 3.70 7.19 -10.60
C GLN A 217 4.88 6.81 -11.51
N THR A 218 6.11 6.91 -11.01
CA THR A 218 7.32 6.49 -11.73
C THR A 218 7.30 4.99 -12.03
N ALA A 219 6.94 4.16 -11.04
CA ALA A 219 6.75 2.71 -11.23
C ALA A 219 5.71 2.39 -12.31
N SER A 220 4.62 3.16 -12.37
CA SER A 220 3.60 3.04 -13.43
C SER A 220 4.14 3.35 -14.82
N ILE A 221 5.00 4.35 -14.96
CA ILE A 221 5.66 4.67 -16.23
C ILE A 221 6.60 3.53 -16.66
N LEU A 222 7.22 2.86 -15.69
CA LEU A 222 8.11 1.71 -15.90
C LEU A 222 7.37 0.37 -16.11
N GLY A 223 6.03 0.39 -16.17
CA GLY A 223 5.22 -0.77 -16.52
C GLY A 223 4.69 -1.59 -15.34
N VAL A 224 4.85 -1.14 -14.10
CA VAL A 224 4.23 -1.77 -12.91
C VAL A 224 2.91 -1.09 -12.59
N ALA A 225 1.81 -1.83 -12.56
CA ALA A 225 0.51 -1.23 -12.29
C ALA A 225 0.46 -0.63 -10.86
N ILE A 226 -0.35 0.41 -10.67
CA ILE A 226 -0.67 0.95 -9.34
C ILE A 226 -2.18 1.00 -9.13
N ASP A 227 -2.62 1.11 -7.88
CA ASP A 227 -4.03 1.31 -7.52
C ASP A 227 -4.56 2.68 -7.96
N MET A 228 -4.00 3.75 -7.41
CA MET A 228 -4.31 5.14 -7.72
C MET A 228 -3.20 6.08 -7.21
N PRO A 229 -3.06 7.28 -7.79
CA PRO A 229 -2.27 8.35 -7.18
C PRO A 229 -2.95 8.78 -5.87
N ALA A 230 -2.36 8.40 -4.73
CA ALA A 230 -2.89 8.79 -3.42
C ALA A 230 -2.45 10.21 -3.06
N GLY A 231 -3.41 11.06 -2.65
CA GLY A 231 -3.16 12.38 -2.08
C GLY A 231 -3.33 12.40 -0.55
N PRO A 232 -3.14 13.56 0.10
CA PRO A 232 -3.50 13.73 1.51
C PRO A 232 -4.97 13.38 1.78
N SER A 233 -5.28 12.91 3.00
CA SER A 233 -6.66 12.61 3.41
C SER A 233 -7.52 13.88 3.46
N GLU A 234 -8.78 13.75 3.06
CA GLU A 234 -9.72 14.87 2.92
C GLU A 234 -11.11 14.47 3.44
N LEU A 235 -11.84 15.43 4.00
CA LEU A 235 -13.19 15.25 4.52
C LEU A 235 -14.04 16.47 4.15
N LEU A 236 -15.19 16.22 3.52
CA LEU A 236 -16.22 17.23 3.28
C LEU A 236 -17.44 16.87 4.12
N MET A 237 -17.88 17.80 4.96
CA MET A 237 -19.04 17.63 5.82
C MET A 237 -20.17 18.53 5.31
N LEU A 238 -21.31 17.94 4.97
CA LEU A 238 -22.54 18.63 4.64
C LEU A 238 -23.47 18.52 5.85
N THR A 239 -23.90 19.67 6.38
CA THR A 239 -24.79 19.74 7.55
C THR A 239 -25.99 20.62 7.24
N ASP A 240 -27.16 20.19 7.66
CA ASP A 240 -28.37 21.02 7.76
C ASP A 240 -28.60 21.46 9.23
N LYS A 241 -29.80 21.97 9.53
CA LYS A 241 -30.15 22.53 10.85
C LYS A 241 -30.52 21.45 11.84
#